data_AF-W6SHQ6-F1
#
_entry.id   AF-W6SHQ6-F1
#
_cell.length_a   1.000
_cell.length_b   1.000
_cell.length_c   1.000
_cell.angle_alpha   90.00
_cell.angle_beta   90.00
_cell.angle_gamma   90.00
#
_symmetry.space_group_name_H-M   'P 1'
#
loop_
_entity.id
_entity.type
_entity.pdbx_description
1 polymer ?
#
loop_
_entity_poly.entity_id
_entity_poly.type
_entity_poly.pdbx_seq_one_letter_code
_entity_poly.pdbx_strand_id
1 'polypeptide(L)'
;MNKVVVKVNGVEYTLKGEEKEEYLQSVAAYVDKKVQMILDKNSKLSSTDASVLASMNIADELFKWDKYIAELEDKNSILKSSQKSYNDKINELQSKINELEENAKKAASEDTEEIKKELDDLRNNYIELDKKYATLKEKYNGVKNYNNKVKEEKTNVIKEKEAKIKELEVANKEIVELKKVNTELESSQKDFEKIRNRSSEIENELKTCMGQLEDTKSKLEETTRQLEAADRKVQYSNQTVEDTSKNLRECNKKLNETKEKLREAEVKIENDTKMINNLNMKISRMEKDSKQEPSDQANALREAVEKEAANVKAQFEILEEESKKLKGENEKLLSRNKELKFSLQSAKYKVMDLEKKFLDSQITIATLKKNSNKMFK
;
A
#
# COMPACT_ATOMS: atom_id res chain seq x y z
N MET A 1 52.38 -22.69 -137.77
CA MET A 1 51.90 -22.06 -139.03
C MET A 1 51.15 -23.08 -139.88
N ASN A 2 49.84 -22.92 -139.96
CA ASN A 2 48.95 -23.70 -140.81
C ASN A 2 48.89 -23.07 -142.22
N LYS A 3 48.47 -23.85 -143.21
CA LYS A 3 48.21 -23.38 -144.58
C LYS A 3 46.80 -23.82 -144.98
N VAL A 4 46.02 -22.94 -145.57
CA VAL A 4 44.70 -23.27 -146.13
C VAL A 4 44.51 -22.59 -147.48
N VAL A 5 43.87 -23.29 -148.42
CA VAL A 5 43.43 -22.73 -149.69
C VAL A 5 41.99 -22.25 -149.52
N VAL A 6 41.76 -20.96 -149.78
CA VAL A 6 40.46 -20.29 -149.66
C VAL A 6 40.10 -19.60 -150.96
N LYS A 7 38.82 -19.34 -151.18
CA LYS A 7 38.32 -18.66 -152.38
C LYS A 7 37.66 -17.34 -151.99
N VAL A 8 38.10 -16.24 -152.61
CA VAL A 8 37.61 -14.88 -152.36
C VAL A 8 37.36 -14.22 -153.71
N ASN A 9 36.13 -13.76 -153.92
CA ASN A 9 35.62 -13.23 -155.19
C ASN A 9 36.01 -14.06 -156.43
N GLY A 10 35.84 -15.39 -156.33
CA GLY A 10 36.17 -16.33 -157.39
C GLY A 10 37.66 -16.66 -157.56
N VAL A 11 38.58 -15.92 -156.93
CA VAL A 11 40.03 -16.15 -156.97
C VAL A 11 40.48 -17.02 -155.79
N GLU A 12 41.40 -17.95 -156.02
CA GLU A 12 41.94 -18.84 -154.99
C GLU A 12 43.23 -18.29 -154.39
N TYR A 13 43.31 -18.26 -153.06
CA TYR A 13 44.41 -17.75 -152.28
C TYR A 13 44.89 -18.82 -151.29
N THR A 14 46.21 -18.98 -151.14
CA THR A 14 46.78 -19.81 -150.07
C THR A 14 47.12 -18.92 -148.87
N LEU A 15 46.29 -18.95 -147.83
CA LEU A 15 46.58 -18.28 -146.56
C LEU A 15 47.59 -19.10 -145.75
N LYS A 16 48.45 -18.39 -145.01
CA LYS A 16 49.43 -18.98 -144.08
C LYS A 16 49.41 -18.17 -142.78
N GLY A 17 48.97 -18.79 -141.69
CA GLY A 17 48.82 -18.13 -140.38
C GLY A 17 49.23 -19.05 -139.24
N GLU A 18 49.31 -18.52 -138.02
CA GLU A 18 49.53 -19.34 -136.82
C GLU A 18 48.22 -19.91 -136.27
N GLU A 19 47.13 -19.17 -136.49
CA GLU A 19 45.76 -19.56 -136.18
C GLU A 19 45.31 -20.86 -136.85
N LYS A 20 44.26 -21.45 -136.26
CA LYS A 20 43.64 -22.69 -136.75
C LYS A 20 43.00 -22.50 -138.13
N GLU A 21 42.89 -23.60 -138.86
CA GLU A 21 42.33 -23.59 -140.21
C GLU A 21 40.89 -23.06 -140.26
N GLU A 22 40.03 -23.44 -139.32
CA GLU A 22 38.63 -23.01 -139.29
C GLU A 22 38.52 -21.49 -139.10
N TYR A 23 39.43 -20.89 -138.32
CA TYR A 23 39.50 -19.44 -138.16
C TYR A 23 39.93 -18.77 -139.47
N LEU A 24 41.01 -19.25 -140.10
CA LEU A 24 41.50 -18.72 -141.38
C LEU A 24 40.46 -18.85 -142.51
N GLN A 25 39.70 -19.96 -142.56
CA GLN A 25 38.56 -20.13 -143.46
C GLN A 25 37.44 -19.12 -143.15
N SER A 26 37.12 -18.90 -141.87
CA SER A 26 36.07 -17.95 -141.45
C SER A 26 36.41 -16.49 -141.77
N VAL A 27 37.69 -16.11 -141.64
CA VAL A 27 38.20 -14.78 -142.05
C VAL A 27 38.09 -14.61 -143.56
N ALA A 28 38.48 -15.62 -144.35
CA ALA A 28 38.35 -15.57 -145.80
C ALA A 28 36.88 -15.47 -146.24
N ALA A 29 35.98 -16.25 -145.63
CA ALA A 29 34.54 -16.19 -145.88
C ALA A 29 33.92 -14.84 -145.47
N TYR A 30 34.44 -14.19 -144.42
CA TYR A 30 34.04 -12.84 -144.03
C TYR A 30 34.44 -11.80 -145.08
N VAL A 31 35.69 -11.85 -145.55
CA VAL A 31 36.21 -10.96 -146.60
C VAL A 31 35.45 -11.17 -147.92
N ASP A 32 35.24 -12.42 -148.36
CA ASP A 32 34.46 -12.70 -149.57
C ASP A 32 33.03 -12.13 -149.45
N LYS A 33 32.34 -12.42 -148.35
CA LYS A 33 30.99 -11.89 -148.09
C LYS A 33 30.95 -10.36 -148.12
N LYS A 34 31.99 -9.68 -147.64
CA LYS A 34 32.11 -8.20 -147.71
C LYS A 34 32.33 -7.69 -149.14
N VAL A 35 33.10 -8.40 -149.97
CA VAL A 35 33.28 -8.07 -151.39
C VAL A 35 31.99 -8.31 -152.18
N GLN A 36 31.33 -9.46 -152.00
CA GLN A 36 30.04 -9.75 -152.65
C GLN A 36 28.98 -8.69 -152.28
N MET A 37 28.84 -8.34 -150.99
CA MET A 37 27.91 -7.30 -150.51
C MET A 37 28.12 -5.90 -151.13
N ILE A 38 29.25 -5.64 -151.78
CA ILE A 38 29.56 -4.39 -152.46
C ILE A 38 29.28 -4.52 -153.97
N LEU A 39 29.65 -5.66 -154.58
CA LEU A 39 29.34 -5.97 -155.98
C LEU A 39 27.82 -6.11 -156.22
N ASP A 40 27.09 -6.75 -155.30
CA ASP A 40 25.62 -6.86 -155.30
C ASP A 40 24.94 -5.48 -155.33
N LYS A 41 25.56 -4.48 -154.69
CA LYS A 41 25.04 -3.10 -154.61
C LYS A 41 25.45 -2.22 -155.79
N ASN A 42 26.55 -2.54 -156.47
CA ASN A 42 27.01 -1.83 -157.65
C ASN A 42 27.81 -2.73 -158.59
N SER A 43 27.10 -3.47 -159.44
CA SER A 43 27.68 -4.40 -160.42
C SER A 43 28.48 -3.74 -161.56
N LYS A 44 28.58 -2.40 -161.57
CA LYS A 44 29.48 -1.65 -162.47
C LYS A 44 30.86 -1.37 -161.86
N LEU A 45 31.04 -1.67 -160.57
CA LEU A 45 32.31 -1.47 -159.86
C LEU A 45 33.31 -2.57 -160.23
N SER A 46 34.61 -2.26 -160.30
CA SER A 46 35.61 -3.30 -160.56
C SER A 46 35.82 -4.20 -159.35
N SER A 47 36.27 -5.44 -159.58
CA SER A 47 36.66 -6.37 -158.51
C SER A 47 37.71 -5.76 -157.57
N THR A 48 38.65 -4.98 -158.12
CA THR A 48 39.69 -4.26 -157.37
C THR A 48 39.07 -3.21 -156.45
N ASP A 49 38.22 -2.33 -156.98
CA ASP A 49 37.61 -1.25 -156.19
C ASP A 49 36.64 -1.81 -155.13
N ALA A 50 35.90 -2.88 -155.46
CA ALA A 50 35.06 -3.59 -154.48
C ALA A 50 35.90 -4.20 -153.34
N SER A 51 37.10 -4.74 -153.66
CA SER A 51 38.03 -5.27 -152.66
C SER A 51 38.67 -4.16 -151.81
N VAL A 52 38.97 -3.00 -152.38
CA VAL A 52 39.43 -1.81 -151.64
C VAL A 52 38.33 -1.29 -150.70
N LEU A 53 37.07 -1.16 -151.18
CA LEU A 53 35.95 -0.76 -150.34
C LEU A 53 35.62 -1.81 -149.26
N ALA A 54 35.75 -3.11 -149.54
CA ALA A 54 35.61 -4.15 -148.53
C ALA A 54 36.67 -3.99 -147.44
N SER A 55 37.93 -3.79 -147.83
CA SER A 55 39.05 -3.57 -146.91
C SER A 55 38.87 -2.31 -146.06
N MET A 56 38.42 -1.21 -146.66
CA MET A 56 38.14 0.05 -145.96
C MET A 56 37.01 -0.08 -144.94
N ASN A 57 35.92 -0.80 -145.27
CA ASN A 57 34.82 -1.07 -144.35
C ASN A 57 35.26 -1.97 -143.18
N ILE A 58 36.11 -2.97 -143.43
CA ILE A 58 36.65 -3.86 -142.38
C ILE A 58 37.60 -3.08 -141.45
N ALA A 59 38.39 -2.14 -141.97
CA ALA A 59 39.25 -1.27 -141.16
C ALA A 59 38.45 -0.28 -140.28
N ASP A 60 37.37 0.29 -140.82
CA ASP A 60 36.43 1.12 -140.05
C ASP A 60 35.72 0.32 -138.93
N GLU A 61 35.32 -0.93 -139.21
CA GLU A 61 34.80 -1.84 -138.18
C GLU A 61 35.85 -2.15 -137.11
N LEU A 62 37.09 -2.44 -137.48
CA LEU A 62 38.20 -2.67 -136.55
C LEU A 62 38.40 -1.47 -135.62
N PHE A 63 38.58 -0.26 -136.16
CA PHE A 63 38.79 0.94 -135.34
C PHE A 63 37.61 1.28 -134.42
N LYS A 64 36.37 0.91 -134.82
CA LYS A 64 35.19 1.03 -133.95
C LYS A 64 35.23 0.04 -132.79
N TRP A 65 35.68 -1.20 -133.02
CA TRP A 65 35.89 -2.18 -131.97
C TRP A 65 37.06 -1.80 -131.05
N ASP A 66 38.18 -1.33 -131.58
CA ASP A 66 39.33 -0.84 -130.79
C ASP A 66 38.91 0.28 -129.83
N LYS A 67 38.14 1.26 -130.32
CA LYS A 67 37.58 2.34 -129.49
C LYS A 67 36.64 1.80 -128.41
N TYR A 68 35.78 0.83 -128.74
CA TYR A 68 34.86 0.23 -127.79
C TYR A 68 35.59 -0.60 -126.72
N ILE A 69 36.70 -1.27 -127.07
CA ILE A 69 37.57 -1.98 -126.13
C ILE A 69 38.21 -0.99 -125.15
N ALA A 70 38.82 0.10 -125.65
CA ALA A 70 39.39 1.14 -124.78
C ALA A 70 38.34 1.73 -123.82
N GLU A 71 37.14 2.03 -124.34
CA GLU A 71 36.01 2.48 -123.52
C GLU A 71 35.52 1.46 -122.47
N LEU A 72 35.77 0.16 -122.65
CA LEU A 72 35.50 -0.88 -121.66
C LEU A 72 36.66 -1.03 -120.66
N GLU A 73 37.90 -0.87 -121.09
CA GLU A 73 39.08 -0.90 -120.22
C GLU A 73 39.08 0.25 -119.22
N ASP A 74 38.74 1.46 -119.64
CA ASP A 74 38.53 2.61 -118.75
C ASP A 74 37.44 2.34 -117.69
N LYS A 75 36.28 1.82 -118.12
CA LYS A 75 35.17 1.46 -117.21
C LYS A 75 35.60 0.36 -116.23
N ASN A 76 36.38 -0.62 -116.66
CA ASN A 76 36.92 -1.69 -115.84
C ASN A 76 37.96 -1.16 -114.83
N SER A 77 38.78 -0.19 -115.22
CA SER A 77 39.71 0.53 -114.34
C SER A 77 38.97 1.29 -113.23
N ILE A 78 37.93 2.04 -113.58
CA ILE A 78 37.06 2.78 -112.64
C ILE A 78 36.30 1.82 -111.70
N LEU A 79 35.82 0.68 -112.20
CA LEU A 79 35.17 -0.34 -111.37
C LEU A 79 36.15 -0.98 -110.37
N LYS A 80 37.39 -1.30 -110.79
CA LYS A 80 38.43 -1.85 -109.91
C LYS A 80 38.83 -0.87 -108.79
N SER A 81 39.00 0.42 -109.10
CA SER A 81 39.32 1.43 -108.08
C SER A 81 38.18 1.64 -107.10
N SER A 82 36.93 1.64 -107.60
CA SER A 82 35.71 1.69 -106.77
C SER A 82 35.60 0.47 -105.84
N GLN A 83 35.77 -0.75 -106.39
CA GLN A 83 35.76 -2.00 -105.63
C GLN A 83 36.82 -2.01 -104.53
N LYS A 84 38.03 -1.49 -104.81
CA LYS A 84 39.06 -1.33 -103.78
C LYS A 84 38.58 -0.42 -102.64
N SER A 85 38.04 0.77 -102.95
CA SER A 85 37.52 1.69 -101.93
C SER A 85 36.39 1.09 -101.08
N TYR A 86 35.54 0.23 -101.66
CA TYR A 86 34.52 -0.49 -100.89
C TYR A 86 35.12 -1.57 -99.99
N ASN A 87 36.11 -2.33 -100.45
CA ASN A 87 36.83 -3.30 -99.62
C ASN A 87 37.57 -2.62 -98.45
N ASP A 88 38.24 -1.49 -98.71
CA ASP A 88 38.95 -0.71 -97.69
C ASP A 88 37.97 -0.24 -96.59
N LYS A 89 36.76 0.21 -96.96
CA LYS A 89 35.68 0.58 -96.03
C LYS A 89 35.08 -0.61 -95.29
N ILE A 90 34.94 -1.78 -95.93
CA ILE A 90 34.47 -3.01 -95.27
C ILE A 90 35.45 -3.42 -94.17
N ASN A 91 36.76 -3.36 -94.44
CA ASN A 91 37.79 -3.67 -93.44
C ASN A 91 37.76 -2.67 -92.26
N GLU A 92 37.59 -1.37 -92.54
CA GLU A 92 37.44 -0.34 -91.50
C GLU A 92 36.21 -0.58 -90.60
N LEU A 93 35.07 -0.91 -91.20
CA LEU A 93 33.83 -1.22 -90.49
C LEU A 93 33.95 -2.51 -89.67
N GLN A 94 34.61 -3.55 -90.20
CA GLN A 94 34.88 -4.79 -89.45
C GLN A 94 35.77 -4.52 -88.22
N SER A 95 36.81 -3.68 -88.35
CA SER A 95 37.64 -3.30 -87.21
C SER A 95 36.83 -2.59 -86.13
N LYS A 96 35.94 -1.66 -86.51
CA LYS A 96 35.05 -0.93 -85.59
C LYS A 96 34.02 -1.84 -84.92
N ILE A 97 33.48 -2.83 -85.64
CA ILE A 97 32.57 -3.84 -85.07
C ILE A 97 33.29 -4.66 -83.99
N ASN A 98 34.50 -5.14 -84.28
CA ASN A 98 35.29 -5.92 -83.32
C ASN A 98 35.62 -5.12 -82.04
N GLU A 99 36.00 -3.85 -82.19
CA GLU A 99 36.29 -2.95 -81.07
C GLU A 99 35.05 -2.67 -80.21
N LEU A 100 33.89 -2.41 -80.83
CA LEU A 100 32.62 -2.23 -80.12
C LEU A 100 32.17 -3.51 -79.42
N GLU A 101 32.35 -4.68 -80.04
CA GLU A 101 32.06 -5.98 -79.42
C GLU A 101 32.95 -6.24 -78.20
N GLU A 102 34.26 -5.93 -78.27
CA GLU A 102 35.18 -6.13 -77.14
C GLU A 102 34.85 -5.20 -75.98
N ASN A 103 34.55 -3.93 -76.26
CA ASN A 103 34.16 -2.95 -75.25
C ASN A 103 32.80 -3.30 -74.60
N ALA A 104 31.82 -3.78 -75.38
CA ALA A 104 30.56 -4.29 -74.85
C ALA A 104 30.73 -5.52 -73.95
N LYS A 105 31.66 -6.43 -74.30
CA LYS A 105 32.00 -7.60 -73.47
C LYS A 105 32.66 -7.19 -72.14
N LYS A 106 33.56 -6.19 -72.16
CA LYS A 106 34.22 -5.66 -70.94
C LYS A 106 33.22 -5.04 -69.97
N ALA A 107 32.40 -4.08 -70.44
CA ALA A 107 31.38 -3.44 -69.61
C ALA A 107 30.43 -4.48 -68.98
N ALA A 108 29.93 -5.43 -69.78
CA ALA A 108 29.08 -6.50 -69.27
C ALA A 108 29.76 -7.42 -68.23
N SER A 109 31.08 -7.61 -68.31
CA SER A 109 31.84 -8.37 -67.30
C SER A 109 32.10 -7.59 -66.02
N GLU A 110 32.39 -6.30 -66.10
CA GLU A 110 32.66 -5.43 -64.94
C GLU A 110 31.38 -5.23 -64.12
N ASP A 111 30.28 -4.81 -64.76
CA ASP A 111 28.95 -4.65 -64.14
C ASP A 111 28.50 -5.96 -63.45
N THR A 112 28.72 -7.12 -64.09
CA THR A 112 28.30 -8.41 -63.53
C THR A 112 29.26 -9.01 -62.51
N GLU A 113 30.45 -8.45 -62.28
CA GLU A 113 31.27 -8.79 -61.10
C GLU A 113 30.97 -7.87 -59.91
N GLU A 114 30.66 -6.59 -60.15
CA GLU A 114 30.25 -5.67 -59.09
C GLU A 114 28.89 -6.07 -58.50
N ILE A 115 27.88 -6.32 -59.35
CA ILE A 115 26.55 -6.80 -58.92
C ILE A 115 26.64 -8.13 -58.16
N LYS A 116 27.58 -9.03 -58.50
CA LYS A 116 27.79 -10.29 -57.74
C LYS A 116 28.31 -10.03 -56.33
N LYS A 117 29.26 -9.09 -56.16
CA LYS A 117 29.79 -8.71 -54.84
C LYS A 117 28.69 -8.11 -53.97
N GLU A 118 27.92 -7.16 -54.50
CA GLU A 118 26.77 -6.60 -53.79
C GLU A 118 25.75 -7.68 -53.38
N LEU A 119 25.48 -8.65 -54.26
CA LEU A 119 24.55 -9.74 -53.98
C LEU A 119 25.03 -10.66 -52.85
N ASP A 120 26.31 -11.05 -52.84
CA ASP A 120 26.87 -11.90 -51.78
C ASP A 120 27.05 -11.12 -50.46
N ASP A 121 27.39 -9.83 -50.48
CA ASP A 121 27.42 -8.99 -49.27
C ASP A 121 26.01 -8.78 -48.69
N LEU A 122 25.00 -8.54 -49.53
CA LEU A 122 23.60 -8.46 -49.09
C LEU A 122 23.12 -9.79 -48.50
N ARG A 123 23.53 -10.91 -49.10
CA ARG A 123 23.24 -12.27 -48.62
C ARG A 123 23.93 -12.58 -47.28
N ASN A 124 25.18 -12.17 -47.10
CA ASN A 124 25.90 -12.28 -45.83
C ASN A 124 25.21 -11.47 -44.72
N ASN A 125 24.81 -10.23 -45.03
CA ASN A 125 24.03 -9.38 -44.12
C ASN A 125 22.68 -10.01 -43.75
N TYR A 126 21.98 -10.64 -44.70
CA TYR A 126 20.74 -11.37 -44.42
C TYR A 126 20.96 -12.55 -43.47
N ILE A 127 22.02 -13.34 -43.68
CA ILE A 127 22.39 -14.47 -42.81
C ILE A 127 22.76 -13.99 -41.38
N GLU A 128 23.43 -12.85 -41.24
CA GLU A 128 23.64 -12.23 -39.93
C GLU A 128 22.34 -11.78 -39.27
N LEU A 129 21.43 -11.17 -40.04
CA LEU A 129 20.16 -10.65 -39.52
C LEU A 129 19.25 -11.78 -39.03
N ASP A 130 19.18 -12.90 -39.73
CA ASP A 130 18.42 -14.08 -39.30
C ASP A 130 19.00 -14.70 -38.00
N LYS A 131 20.33 -14.83 -37.89
CA LYS A 131 20.99 -15.23 -36.63
C LYS A 131 20.67 -14.29 -35.47
N LYS A 132 20.70 -12.97 -35.71
CA LYS A 132 20.33 -11.95 -34.71
C LYS A 132 18.85 -12.08 -34.31
N TYR A 133 17.96 -12.31 -35.26
CA TYR A 133 16.53 -12.54 -35.01
C TYR A 133 16.26 -13.82 -34.22
N ALA A 134 16.95 -14.93 -34.53
CA ALA A 134 16.85 -16.19 -33.79
C ALA A 134 17.22 -16.01 -32.31
N THR A 135 18.38 -15.43 -32.01
CA THR A 135 18.81 -15.19 -30.62
C THR A 135 17.91 -14.19 -29.87
N LEU A 136 17.31 -13.22 -30.58
CA LEU A 136 16.32 -12.30 -30.00
C LEU A 136 15.01 -13.02 -29.66
N LYS A 137 14.55 -13.93 -30.53
CA LYS A 137 13.36 -14.76 -30.33
C LYS A 137 13.51 -15.72 -29.14
N GLU A 138 14.70 -16.31 -28.96
CA GLU A 138 15.04 -17.10 -27.76
C GLU A 138 15.00 -16.26 -26.49
N LYS A 139 15.67 -15.09 -26.48
CA LYS A 139 15.67 -14.16 -25.34
C LYS A 139 14.24 -13.71 -24.98
N TYR A 140 13.41 -13.39 -25.98
CA TYR A 140 12.01 -13.05 -25.78
C TYR A 140 11.22 -14.19 -25.13
N ASN A 141 11.38 -15.43 -25.59
CA ASN A 141 10.75 -16.60 -24.98
C ASN A 141 11.23 -16.85 -23.55
N GLY A 142 12.52 -16.65 -23.27
CA GLY A 142 13.08 -16.71 -21.91
C GLY A 142 12.44 -15.68 -20.97
N VAL A 143 12.37 -14.41 -21.39
CA VAL A 143 11.74 -13.32 -20.63
C VAL A 143 10.23 -13.57 -20.44
N LYS A 144 9.53 -14.09 -21.46
CA LYS A 144 8.11 -14.48 -21.38
C LYS A 144 7.89 -15.56 -20.32
N ASN A 145 8.71 -16.61 -20.32
CA ASN A 145 8.62 -17.71 -19.36
C ASN A 145 8.97 -17.25 -17.93
N TYR A 146 9.98 -16.39 -17.77
CA TYR A 146 10.32 -15.80 -16.48
C TYR A 146 9.19 -14.92 -15.92
N ASN A 147 8.59 -14.05 -16.75
CA ASN A 147 7.43 -13.25 -16.36
C ASN A 147 6.21 -14.08 -15.94
N ASN A 148 6.02 -15.27 -16.52
CA ASN A 148 4.95 -16.17 -16.09
C ASN A 148 5.25 -16.78 -14.71
N LYS A 149 6.48 -17.27 -14.47
CA LYS A 149 6.88 -17.75 -13.14
C LYS A 149 6.73 -16.68 -12.05
N VAL A 150 7.22 -15.46 -12.31
CA VAL A 150 7.09 -14.34 -11.36
C VAL A 150 5.63 -13.97 -11.08
N LYS A 151 4.72 -14.12 -12.06
CA LYS A 151 3.27 -13.97 -11.82
C LYS A 151 2.71 -15.08 -10.93
N GLU A 152 3.09 -16.34 -11.16
CA GLU A 152 2.65 -17.49 -10.35
C GLU A 152 3.16 -17.37 -8.91
N GLU A 153 4.46 -17.10 -8.73
CA GLU A 153 5.09 -16.82 -7.43
C GLU A 153 4.39 -15.67 -6.70
N LYS A 154 4.19 -14.52 -7.36
CA LYS A 154 3.46 -13.39 -6.79
C LYS A 154 2.03 -13.76 -6.37
N THR A 155 1.34 -14.56 -7.18
CA THR A 155 -0.04 -15.00 -6.88
C THR A 155 -0.07 -15.94 -5.67
N ASN A 156 0.93 -16.81 -5.52
CA ASN A 156 1.05 -17.70 -4.36
C ASN A 156 1.43 -16.94 -3.08
N VAL A 157 2.34 -15.97 -3.16
CA VAL A 157 2.67 -15.08 -2.02
C VAL A 157 1.45 -14.26 -1.59
N ILE A 158 0.64 -13.75 -2.52
CA ILE A 158 -0.61 -13.05 -2.21
C ILE A 158 -1.55 -13.97 -1.42
N LYS A 159 -1.80 -15.20 -1.88
CA LYS A 159 -2.64 -16.19 -1.17
C LYS A 159 -2.13 -16.51 0.24
N GLU A 160 -0.81 -16.63 0.43
CA GLU A 160 -0.21 -16.88 1.75
C GLU A 160 -0.40 -15.69 2.71
N LYS A 161 -0.28 -14.45 2.20
CA LYS A 161 -0.55 -13.24 3.00
C LYS A 161 -2.04 -13.08 3.31
N GLU A 162 -2.94 -13.38 2.36
CA GLU A 162 -4.38 -13.39 2.58
C GLU A 162 -4.81 -14.41 3.64
N ALA A 163 -4.17 -15.59 3.69
CA ALA A 163 -4.39 -16.57 4.74
C ALA A 163 -3.95 -16.05 6.12
N LYS A 164 -2.71 -15.53 6.22
CA LYS A 164 -2.20 -14.93 7.48
C LYS A 164 -3.00 -13.72 7.95
N ILE A 165 -3.58 -12.92 7.05
CA ILE A 165 -4.49 -11.83 7.43
C ILE A 165 -5.75 -12.40 8.10
N LYS A 166 -6.35 -13.46 7.56
CA LYS A 166 -7.53 -14.12 8.17
C LYS A 166 -7.22 -14.73 9.53
N GLU A 167 -6.05 -15.35 9.70
CA GLU A 167 -5.57 -15.84 11.01
C GLU A 167 -5.47 -14.69 12.03
N LEU A 168 -4.87 -13.56 11.63
CA LEU A 168 -4.77 -12.37 12.48
C LEU A 168 -6.13 -11.71 12.74
N GLU A 169 -7.09 -11.75 11.81
CA GLU A 169 -8.46 -11.26 12.02
C GLU A 169 -9.24 -12.10 13.05
N VAL A 170 -8.97 -13.41 13.15
CA VAL A 170 -9.55 -14.27 14.19
C VAL A 170 -8.92 -13.94 15.54
N ALA A 171 -7.59 -13.95 15.64
CA ALA A 171 -6.89 -13.62 16.88
C ALA A 171 -7.23 -12.22 17.42
N ASN A 172 -7.45 -11.23 16.54
CA ASN A 172 -7.89 -9.90 16.97
C ASN A 172 -9.31 -9.87 17.55
N LYS A 173 -10.23 -10.76 17.13
CA LYS A 173 -11.56 -10.89 17.74
C LYS A 173 -11.45 -11.48 19.15
N GLU A 174 -10.67 -12.55 19.30
CA GLU A 174 -10.38 -13.17 20.60
C GLU A 174 -9.76 -12.16 21.59
N ILE A 175 -8.80 -11.34 21.13
CA ILE A 175 -8.20 -10.24 21.92
C ILE A 175 -9.25 -9.18 22.32
N VAL A 176 -10.23 -8.88 21.47
CA VAL A 176 -11.32 -7.93 21.82
C VAL A 176 -12.28 -8.53 22.84
N GLU A 177 -12.54 -9.83 22.81
CA GLU A 177 -13.38 -10.52 23.80
C GLU A 177 -12.65 -10.66 25.15
N LEU A 178 -11.39 -11.08 25.15
CA LEU A 178 -10.55 -11.12 26.35
C LEU A 178 -10.43 -9.74 27.03
N LYS A 179 -10.38 -8.65 26.26
CA LYS A 179 -10.38 -7.28 26.82
C LYS A 179 -11.68 -6.92 27.55
N LYS A 180 -12.84 -7.37 27.06
CA LYS A 180 -14.13 -7.16 27.77
C LYS A 180 -14.13 -7.90 29.11
N VAL A 181 -13.77 -9.19 29.08
CA VAL A 181 -13.67 -10.03 30.28
C VAL A 181 -12.67 -9.44 31.28
N ASN A 182 -11.57 -8.85 30.83
CA ASN A 182 -10.63 -8.17 31.71
C ASN A 182 -11.23 -6.92 32.36
N THR A 183 -11.99 -6.09 31.64
CA THR A 183 -12.68 -4.93 32.24
C THR A 183 -13.79 -5.32 33.22
N GLU A 184 -14.49 -6.43 32.97
CA GLU A 184 -15.46 -7.01 33.91
C GLU A 184 -14.76 -7.55 35.17
N LEU A 185 -13.60 -8.21 35.01
CA LEU A 185 -12.77 -8.68 36.11
C LEU A 185 -12.20 -7.52 36.95
N GLU A 186 -11.71 -6.44 36.32
CA GLU A 186 -11.26 -5.21 37.01
C GLU A 186 -12.38 -4.60 37.87
N SER A 187 -13.62 -4.54 37.34
CA SER A 187 -14.77 -4.06 38.11
C SER A 187 -15.10 -4.99 39.29
N SER A 188 -15.03 -6.30 39.07
CA SER A 188 -15.29 -7.33 40.10
C SER A 188 -14.23 -7.32 41.22
N GLN A 189 -12.96 -7.10 40.86
CA GLN A 189 -11.86 -6.92 41.82
C GLN A 189 -12.07 -5.67 42.69
N LYS A 190 -12.48 -4.55 42.08
CA LYS A 190 -12.80 -3.32 42.81
C LYS A 190 -13.97 -3.49 43.77
N ASP A 191 -14.98 -4.27 43.41
CA ASP A 191 -16.10 -4.58 44.30
C ASP A 191 -15.71 -5.57 45.41
N PHE A 192 -14.86 -6.56 45.12
CA PHE A 192 -14.26 -7.42 46.15
C PHE A 192 -13.41 -6.63 47.15
N GLU A 193 -12.67 -5.62 46.69
CA GLU A 193 -11.87 -4.75 47.57
C GLU A 193 -12.74 -3.86 48.49
N LYS A 194 -13.88 -3.35 47.99
CA LYS A 194 -14.89 -2.70 48.87
C LYS A 194 -15.41 -3.66 49.94
N ILE A 195 -15.77 -4.89 49.55
CA ILE A 195 -16.28 -5.91 50.46
C ILE A 195 -15.22 -6.24 51.53
N ARG A 196 -13.97 -6.46 51.12
CA ARG A 196 -12.83 -6.72 52.02
C ARG A 196 -12.63 -5.58 53.03
N ASN A 197 -12.69 -4.33 52.58
CA ASN A 197 -12.56 -3.18 53.47
C ASN A 197 -13.72 -3.12 54.47
N ARG A 198 -14.97 -3.34 54.02
CA ARG A 198 -16.13 -3.39 54.94
C ARG A 198 -16.09 -4.58 55.89
N SER A 199 -15.53 -5.73 55.50
CA SER A 199 -15.26 -6.84 56.43
C SER A 199 -14.26 -6.44 57.51
N SER A 200 -13.18 -5.73 57.16
CA SER A 200 -12.21 -5.24 58.16
C SER A 200 -12.79 -4.15 59.07
N GLU A 201 -13.67 -3.27 58.56
CA GLU A 201 -14.45 -2.36 59.39
C GLU A 201 -15.31 -3.14 60.39
N ILE A 202 -16.06 -4.15 59.94
CA ILE A 202 -16.91 -5.00 60.79
C ILE A 202 -16.09 -5.78 61.82
N GLU A 203 -14.90 -6.27 61.48
CA GLU A 203 -13.98 -6.91 62.44
C GLU A 203 -13.53 -5.94 63.55
N ASN A 204 -13.27 -4.66 63.20
CA ASN A 204 -12.91 -3.63 64.18
C ASN A 204 -14.12 -3.16 65.01
N GLU A 205 -15.31 -3.04 64.42
CA GLU A 205 -16.58 -2.81 65.11
C GLU A 205 -16.84 -3.94 66.13
N LEU A 206 -16.73 -5.20 65.70
CA LEU A 206 -16.89 -6.40 66.55
C LEU A 206 -15.89 -6.40 67.71
N LYS A 207 -14.61 -6.15 67.43
CA LYS A 207 -13.55 -6.07 68.45
C LYS A 207 -13.80 -4.95 69.47
N THR A 208 -14.37 -3.83 69.03
CA THR A 208 -14.78 -2.72 69.91
C THR A 208 -15.95 -3.13 70.80
N CYS A 209 -16.99 -3.76 70.23
CA CYS A 209 -18.11 -4.33 70.99
C CYS A 209 -17.65 -5.40 72.00
N MET A 210 -16.68 -6.25 71.64
CA MET A 210 -16.10 -7.23 72.57
C MET A 210 -15.38 -6.57 73.74
N GLY A 211 -14.64 -5.47 73.50
CA GLY A 211 -14.04 -4.66 74.57
C GLY A 211 -15.09 -4.07 75.51
N GLN A 212 -16.15 -3.46 74.95
CA GLN A 212 -17.28 -2.94 75.72
C GLN A 212 -18.03 -4.03 76.51
N LEU A 213 -18.11 -5.25 75.98
CA LEU A 213 -18.71 -6.40 76.67
C LEU A 213 -17.86 -6.83 77.87
N GLU A 214 -16.53 -6.86 77.73
CA GLU A 214 -15.62 -7.19 78.85
C GLU A 214 -15.57 -6.05 79.90
N ASP A 215 -15.70 -4.78 79.48
CA ASP A 215 -15.88 -3.62 80.38
C ASP A 215 -17.21 -3.68 81.16
N THR A 216 -18.29 -4.15 80.55
CA THR A 216 -19.59 -4.31 81.24
C THR A 216 -19.61 -5.54 82.12
N LYS A 217 -18.95 -6.63 81.72
CA LYS A 217 -18.73 -7.83 82.55
C LYS A 217 -17.90 -7.54 83.79
N SER A 218 -16.78 -6.83 83.67
CA SER A 218 -15.95 -6.46 84.83
C SER A 218 -16.69 -5.53 85.81
N LYS A 219 -17.50 -4.59 85.32
CA LYS A 219 -18.43 -3.79 86.15
C LYS A 219 -19.51 -4.65 86.83
N LEU A 220 -20.02 -5.68 86.16
CA LEU A 220 -20.98 -6.63 86.73
C LEU A 220 -20.32 -7.49 87.84
N GLU A 221 -19.09 -7.96 87.63
CA GLU A 221 -18.31 -8.65 88.66
C GLU A 221 -18.04 -7.74 89.87
N GLU A 222 -17.75 -6.46 89.66
CA GLU A 222 -17.59 -5.49 90.75
C GLU A 222 -18.89 -5.26 91.53
N THR A 223 -20.01 -5.02 90.85
CA THR A 223 -21.31 -4.85 91.53
C THR A 223 -21.76 -6.13 92.26
N THR A 224 -21.40 -7.31 91.75
CA THR A 224 -21.60 -8.59 92.45
C THR A 224 -20.80 -8.66 93.76
N ARG A 225 -19.51 -8.27 93.75
CA ARG A 225 -18.69 -8.19 94.98
C ARG A 225 -19.23 -7.16 95.98
N GLN A 226 -19.75 -6.03 95.50
CA GLN A 226 -20.41 -5.03 96.35
C GLN A 226 -21.70 -5.57 96.98
N LEU A 227 -22.49 -6.35 96.23
CA LEU A 227 -23.70 -7.02 96.73
C LEU A 227 -23.36 -8.08 97.79
N GLU A 228 -22.37 -8.95 97.55
CA GLU A 228 -21.87 -9.89 98.56
C GLU A 228 -21.41 -9.18 99.85
N ALA A 229 -20.72 -8.05 99.72
CA ALA A 229 -20.25 -7.26 100.86
C ALA A 229 -21.41 -6.60 101.63
N ALA A 230 -22.51 -6.26 100.96
CA ALA A 230 -23.74 -5.81 101.60
C ALA A 230 -24.46 -6.97 102.32
N ASP A 231 -24.55 -8.15 101.70
CA ASP A 231 -25.22 -9.32 102.26
C ASP A 231 -24.51 -9.82 103.54
N ARG A 232 -23.17 -9.82 103.56
CA ARG A 232 -22.37 -10.07 104.77
C ARG A 232 -22.67 -9.06 105.91
N LYS A 233 -22.95 -7.79 105.59
CA LYS A 233 -23.38 -6.79 106.59
C LYS A 233 -24.79 -7.05 107.11
N VAL A 234 -25.70 -7.54 106.26
CA VAL A 234 -27.05 -7.95 106.68
C VAL A 234 -26.98 -9.17 107.59
N GLN A 235 -26.14 -10.17 107.28
CA GLN A 235 -25.90 -11.32 108.15
C GLN A 235 -25.36 -10.90 109.53
N TYR A 236 -24.37 -9.99 109.58
CA TYR A 236 -23.84 -9.46 110.85
C TYR A 236 -24.90 -8.69 111.65
N SER A 237 -25.75 -7.89 110.98
CA SER A 237 -26.89 -7.22 111.60
C SER A 237 -27.89 -8.21 112.21
N ASN A 238 -28.23 -9.28 111.48
CA ASN A 238 -29.12 -10.33 111.99
C ASN A 238 -28.53 -11.07 113.19
N GLN A 239 -27.21 -11.34 113.20
CA GLN A 239 -26.52 -11.96 114.33
C GLN A 239 -26.66 -11.11 115.61
N THR A 240 -26.46 -9.80 115.51
CA THR A 240 -26.62 -8.87 116.63
C THR A 240 -28.08 -8.72 117.09
N VAL A 241 -29.06 -8.78 116.19
CA VAL A 241 -30.49 -8.85 116.56
C VAL A 241 -30.82 -10.14 117.31
N GLU A 242 -30.27 -11.28 116.89
CA GLU A 242 -30.51 -12.57 117.54
C GLU A 242 -29.96 -12.59 118.99
N ASP A 243 -28.73 -12.11 119.20
CA ASP A 243 -28.16 -12.00 120.56
C ASP A 243 -28.88 -10.95 121.42
N THR A 244 -29.36 -9.85 120.84
CA THR A 244 -30.24 -8.90 121.54
C THR A 244 -31.54 -9.58 121.98
N SER A 245 -32.09 -10.48 121.17
CA SER A 245 -33.31 -11.24 121.52
C SER A 245 -33.11 -12.23 122.68
N LYS A 246 -31.90 -12.81 122.83
CA LYS A 246 -31.54 -13.66 123.99
C LYS A 246 -31.57 -12.84 125.28
N ASN A 247 -30.94 -11.67 125.27
CA ASN A 247 -30.89 -10.77 126.43
C ASN A 247 -32.30 -10.33 126.89
N LEU A 248 -33.21 -10.08 125.94
CA LEU A 248 -34.60 -9.73 126.24
C LEU A 248 -35.40 -10.87 126.88
N ARG A 249 -35.12 -12.14 126.51
CA ARG A 249 -35.73 -13.32 127.15
C ARG A 249 -35.27 -13.49 128.60
N GLU A 250 -33.99 -13.22 128.88
CA GLU A 250 -33.45 -13.32 130.24
C GLU A 250 -33.97 -12.22 131.17
N CYS A 251 -34.17 -11.00 130.65
CA CYS A 251 -34.78 -9.90 131.40
C CYS A 251 -36.26 -10.19 131.78
N ASN A 252 -37.04 -10.80 130.88
CA ASN A 252 -38.42 -11.18 131.16
C ASN A 252 -38.55 -12.23 132.28
N LYS A 253 -37.54 -13.10 132.46
CA LYS A 253 -37.55 -14.12 133.52
C LYS A 253 -37.53 -13.50 134.92
N LYS A 254 -36.70 -12.45 135.11
CA LYS A 254 -36.58 -11.70 136.38
C LYS A 254 -37.83 -10.87 136.72
N LEU A 255 -38.58 -10.42 135.70
CA LEU A 255 -39.79 -9.58 135.87
C LEU A 255 -40.98 -10.32 136.51
N ASN A 256 -41.05 -11.65 136.40
CA ASN A 256 -42.14 -12.41 137.03
C ASN A 256 -41.85 -12.73 138.51
N GLU A 257 -40.59 -12.89 138.91
CA GLU A 257 -40.18 -13.13 140.30
C GLU A 257 -40.46 -11.94 141.22
N THR A 258 -40.58 -10.73 140.68
CA THR A 258 -40.94 -9.51 141.43
C THR A 258 -42.44 -9.29 141.60
N LYS A 259 -43.32 -9.98 140.85
CA LYS A 259 -44.78 -9.77 140.92
C LYS A 259 -45.45 -10.45 142.11
N GLU A 260 -45.01 -11.65 142.49
CA GLU A 260 -45.61 -12.38 143.62
C GLU A 260 -45.40 -11.65 144.97
N LYS A 261 -44.21 -11.06 145.18
CA LYS A 261 -43.85 -10.39 146.43
C LYS A 261 -44.59 -9.07 146.70
N LEU A 262 -45.31 -8.53 145.73
CA LEU A 262 -46.11 -7.30 145.90
C LEU A 262 -47.44 -7.58 146.62
N ARG A 263 -47.92 -8.83 146.61
CA ARG A 263 -49.29 -9.19 147.00
C ARG A 263 -49.52 -9.39 148.51
N GLU A 264 -48.46 -9.40 149.31
CA GLU A 264 -48.51 -9.66 150.76
C GLU A 264 -48.43 -8.38 151.62
N ALA A 265 -48.16 -7.22 151.01
CA ALA A 265 -47.90 -5.97 151.73
C ALA A 265 -49.15 -5.09 151.98
N GLU A 266 -50.18 -5.18 151.13
CA GLU A 266 -51.28 -4.20 151.06
C GLU A 266 -52.36 -4.34 152.16
N VAL A 267 -52.24 -5.33 153.06
CA VAL A 267 -53.32 -5.74 153.99
C VAL A 267 -53.12 -5.22 155.42
N LYS A 268 -51.99 -4.58 155.76
CA LYS A 268 -51.57 -4.36 157.16
C LYS A 268 -51.44 -2.92 157.67
N ILE A 269 -51.54 -1.93 156.77
CA ILE A 269 -51.53 -0.48 157.04
C ILE A 269 -52.49 0.11 155.98
N GLU A 270 -53.45 1.00 156.26
CA GLU A 270 -53.46 2.09 157.25
C GLU A 270 -54.85 2.25 157.92
N ASN A 271 -55.09 1.62 159.07
CA ASN A 271 -56.35 1.76 159.82
C ASN A 271 -56.31 2.87 160.89
N ASP A 272 -55.15 3.53 161.06
CA ASP A 272 -54.83 4.31 162.26
C ASP A 272 -54.71 5.84 162.05
N THR A 273 -54.92 6.35 160.83
CA THR A 273 -54.81 7.81 160.54
C THR A 273 -56.17 8.50 160.51
N LYS A 274 -56.87 8.52 161.66
CA LYS A 274 -58.15 9.24 161.79
C LYS A 274 -58.26 10.19 162.98
N MET A 275 -57.15 10.51 163.66
CA MET A 275 -57.19 11.48 164.76
C MET A 275 -56.00 12.46 164.79
N ILE A 276 -56.23 13.63 164.18
CA ILE A 276 -55.92 14.97 164.72
C ILE A 276 -54.40 15.24 164.93
N ASN A 277 -53.68 15.81 163.96
CA ASN A 277 -53.69 17.24 163.60
C ASN A 277 -53.83 18.21 164.78
N ASN A 278 -52.73 18.79 165.30
CA ASN A 278 -52.44 20.21 165.03
C ASN A 278 -51.07 20.77 165.52
N LEU A 279 -50.66 21.87 164.87
CA LEU A 279 -49.77 22.96 165.32
C LEU A 279 -48.29 22.69 165.70
N ASN A 280 -47.41 22.97 164.73
CA ASN A 280 -46.36 24.02 164.75
C ASN A 280 -45.33 24.08 165.89
N MET A 281 -44.02 24.13 165.62
CA MET A 281 -43.38 25.27 164.93
C MET A 281 -42.00 25.01 164.29
N LYS A 282 -41.69 25.83 163.27
CA LYS A 282 -40.38 26.14 162.63
C LYS A 282 -39.74 25.02 161.75
N ILE A 283 -39.50 25.21 160.43
CA ILE A 283 -38.65 26.19 159.68
C ILE A 283 -37.16 25.79 159.73
N SER A 284 -36.36 25.67 158.65
CA SER A 284 -36.50 25.75 157.16
C SER A 284 -35.15 25.30 156.51
N ARG A 285 -34.88 25.12 155.20
CA ARG A 285 -35.52 25.22 153.84
C ARG A 285 -34.78 24.17 152.92
N MET A 286 -34.98 23.91 151.61
CA MET A 286 -35.02 24.69 150.33
C MET A 286 -33.74 25.51 150.06
N GLU A 287 -33.14 25.68 148.86
CA GLU A 287 -33.54 25.78 147.44
C GLU A 287 -32.30 25.43 146.52
N LYS A 288 -32.26 25.31 145.17
CA LYS A 288 -33.24 25.29 144.05
C LYS A 288 -32.64 24.74 142.73
N ASP A 289 -33.53 24.31 141.84
CA ASP A 289 -33.56 24.20 140.36
C ASP A 289 -32.37 24.70 139.49
N SER A 290 -31.99 23.90 138.46
CA SER A 290 -32.03 24.30 137.03
C SER A 290 -31.66 23.19 136.00
N LYS A 291 -32.31 23.29 134.82
CA LYS A 291 -32.04 22.84 133.42
C LYS A 291 -30.62 22.31 133.05
N GLN A 292 -30.38 21.51 131.99
CA GLN A 292 -31.19 21.07 130.81
C GLN A 292 -30.54 19.82 130.11
N GLU A 293 -31.32 19.01 129.37
CA GLU A 293 -30.89 18.14 128.22
C GLU A 293 -29.83 17.02 128.46
N PRO A 294 -29.52 16.12 127.47
CA PRO A 294 -30.21 15.75 126.22
C PRO A 294 -30.49 14.22 126.11
N SER A 295 -30.97 13.71 124.96
CA SER A 295 -30.35 12.59 124.18
C SER A 295 -31.37 11.81 123.32
N ASP A 296 -31.18 11.79 121.99
CA ASP A 296 -32.01 11.06 121.03
C ASP A 296 -31.32 9.86 120.35
N GLN A 297 -32.12 8.86 120.01
CA GLN A 297 -31.89 7.87 118.94
C GLN A 297 -33.27 7.53 118.33
N ALA A 298 -33.46 7.25 117.04
CA ALA A 298 -32.71 7.54 115.81
C ALA A 298 -33.62 7.14 114.62
N ASN A 299 -33.47 7.76 113.43
CA ASN A 299 -33.68 7.14 112.09
C ASN A 299 -33.43 8.17 110.95
N ALA A 300 -33.14 7.69 109.73
CA ALA A 300 -32.60 8.50 108.63
C ALA A 300 -32.95 8.00 107.20
N LEU A 301 -32.26 8.53 106.18
CA LEU A 301 -32.36 8.36 104.70
C LEU A 301 -33.36 9.33 104.02
N ARG A 302 -33.11 9.88 102.82
CA ARG A 302 -32.06 9.63 101.78
C ARG A 302 -31.80 10.88 100.91
N GLU A 303 -30.66 10.97 100.20
CA GLU A 303 -30.22 12.16 99.44
C GLU A 303 -29.45 11.82 98.14
N ALA A 304 -29.64 12.60 97.06
CA ALA A 304 -28.80 12.77 95.84
C ALA A 304 -29.39 13.93 94.97
N VAL A 305 -28.72 14.87 94.28
CA VAL A 305 -27.30 15.18 93.89
C VAL A 305 -26.89 14.86 92.42
N GLU A 306 -27.04 15.88 91.56
CA GLU A 306 -26.16 16.39 90.44
C GLU A 306 -25.68 15.48 89.26
N LYS A 307 -25.78 15.97 87.99
CA LYS A 307 -24.73 16.54 87.06
C LYS A 307 -23.63 15.55 86.63
N GLU A 308 -23.00 15.63 85.45
CA GLU A 308 -22.74 16.79 84.58
C GLU A 308 -22.66 16.41 83.08
N ALA A 309 -22.95 17.36 82.17
CA ALA A 309 -22.85 17.15 80.72
C ALA A 309 -22.41 18.44 80.00
N ALA A 310 -21.12 18.56 79.65
CA ALA A 310 -20.53 19.85 79.26
C ALA A 310 -19.40 19.81 78.21
N ASN A 311 -19.37 18.85 77.25
CA ASN A 311 -18.30 18.86 76.23
C ASN A 311 -18.66 18.30 74.83
N VAL A 312 -19.72 18.83 74.19
CA VAL A 312 -20.12 18.48 72.80
C VAL A 312 -20.08 19.67 71.84
N LYS A 313 -19.88 20.91 72.33
CA LYS A 313 -20.09 22.13 71.53
C LYS A 313 -18.90 22.55 70.64
N ALA A 314 -17.73 21.91 70.77
CA ALA A 314 -16.48 22.36 70.14
C ALA A 314 -16.06 21.63 68.84
N GLN A 315 -16.85 20.64 68.37
CA GLN A 315 -16.49 19.85 67.16
C GLN A 315 -17.33 20.19 65.91
N PHE A 316 -18.39 21.00 66.04
CA PHE A 316 -19.35 21.21 64.94
C PHE A 316 -18.92 22.33 63.95
N GLU A 317 -18.27 23.38 64.43
CA GLU A 317 -17.92 24.56 63.59
C GLU A 317 -16.84 24.23 62.54
N ILE A 318 -15.89 23.35 62.84
CA ILE A 318 -14.80 22.95 61.95
C ILE A 318 -15.34 22.23 60.70
N LEU A 319 -16.39 21.40 60.85
CA LEU A 319 -17.00 20.65 59.75
C LEU A 319 -17.88 21.50 58.82
N GLU A 320 -18.43 22.63 59.30
CA GLU A 320 -19.26 23.50 58.46
C GLU A 320 -18.44 24.38 57.50
N GLU A 321 -17.19 24.72 57.87
CA GLU A 321 -16.35 25.62 57.07
C GLU A 321 -15.72 24.92 55.85
N GLU A 322 -15.27 23.67 55.99
CA GLU A 322 -14.72 22.88 54.87
C GLU A 322 -15.79 22.55 53.81
N SER A 323 -17.01 22.24 54.26
CA SER A 323 -18.17 21.99 53.39
C SER A 323 -18.49 23.19 52.48
N LYS A 324 -18.34 24.42 52.99
CA LYS A 324 -18.53 25.66 52.21
C LYS A 324 -17.42 25.87 51.17
N LYS A 325 -16.17 25.54 51.48
CA LYS A 325 -15.04 25.64 50.53
C LYS A 325 -15.24 24.72 49.31
N LEU A 326 -15.48 23.43 49.54
CA LEU A 326 -15.64 22.43 48.47
C LEU A 326 -16.79 22.76 47.51
N LYS A 327 -17.88 23.32 48.02
CA LYS A 327 -19.02 23.75 47.20
C LYS A 327 -18.65 24.91 46.26
N GLY A 328 -17.89 25.90 46.73
CA GLY A 328 -17.46 27.06 45.96
C GLY A 328 -16.42 26.77 44.87
N GLU A 329 -15.65 25.68 45.00
CA GLU A 329 -14.74 25.24 43.92
C GLU A 329 -15.50 24.49 42.80
N ASN A 330 -16.48 23.68 43.16
CA ASN A 330 -17.28 22.91 42.20
C ASN A 330 -18.09 23.84 41.26
N GLU A 331 -18.63 24.95 41.78
CA GLU A 331 -19.31 25.97 40.97
C GLU A 331 -18.37 26.69 39.98
N LYS A 332 -17.11 26.95 40.38
CA LYS A 332 -16.06 27.52 39.50
C LYS A 332 -15.62 26.55 38.40
N LEU A 333 -15.57 25.25 38.70
CA LEU A 333 -15.29 24.21 37.69
C LEU A 333 -16.44 24.10 36.68
N LEU A 334 -17.70 24.18 37.13
CA LEU A 334 -18.88 24.17 36.27
C LEU A 334 -18.96 25.37 35.31
N SER A 335 -18.60 26.58 35.75
CA SER A 335 -18.55 27.75 34.87
C SER A 335 -17.42 27.65 33.84
N ARG A 336 -16.20 27.30 34.27
CA ARG A 336 -15.04 27.12 33.38
C ARG A 336 -15.25 26.01 32.34
N ASN A 337 -15.99 24.94 32.68
CA ASN A 337 -16.35 23.89 31.73
C ASN A 337 -17.33 24.39 30.64
N LYS A 338 -18.30 25.24 31.00
CA LYS A 338 -19.21 25.90 30.03
C LYS A 338 -18.44 26.81 29.07
N GLU A 339 -17.51 27.62 29.57
CA GLU A 339 -16.67 28.48 28.73
C GLU A 339 -15.81 27.70 27.74
N LEU A 340 -15.14 26.63 28.21
CA LEU A 340 -14.37 25.73 27.35
C LEU A 340 -15.23 25.11 26.24
N LYS A 341 -16.48 24.74 26.54
CA LYS A 341 -17.43 24.18 25.56
C LYS A 341 -17.82 25.21 24.49
N PHE A 342 -18.04 26.48 24.85
CA PHE A 342 -18.27 27.56 23.89
C PHE A 342 -17.04 27.88 23.04
N SER A 343 -15.85 27.89 23.64
CA SER A 343 -14.58 28.11 22.94
C SER A 343 -14.29 27.00 21.91
N LEU A 344 -14.53 25.73 22.29
CA LEU A 344 -14.41 24.58 21.39
C LEU A 344 -15.39 24.66 20.22
N GLN A 345 -16.64 25.06 20.48
CA GLN A 345 -17.66 25.26 19.44
C GLN A 345 -17.21 26.34 18.44
N SER A 346 -16.68 27.46 18.94
CA SER A 346 -16.20 28.58 18.11
C SER A 346 -14.96 28.20 17.29
N ALA A 347 -14.03 27.44 17.86
CA ALA A 347 -12.87 26.90 17.16
C ALA A 347 -13.30 25.95 16.02
N LYS A 348 -14.27 25.07 16.25
CA LYS A 348 -14.79 24.13 15.23
C LYS A 348 -15.35 24.84 14.00
N TYR A 349 -16.17 25.89 14.18
CA TYR A 349 -16.68 26.67 13.06
C TYR A 349 -15.57 27.43 12.31
N LYS A 350 -14.54 27.89 13.04
CA LYS A 350 -13.39 28.59 12.44
C LYS A 350 -12.50 27.66 11.60
N VAL A 351 -12.39 26.38 11.98
CA VAL A 351 -11.76 25.34 11.16
C VAL A 351 -12.57 25.07 9.89
N MET A 352 -13.89 24.86 10.01
CA MET A 352 -14.76 24.62 8.84
C MET A 352 -14.72 25.74 7.78
N ASP A 353 -14.66 27.01 8.21
CA ASP A 353 -14.53 28.16 7.30
C ASP A 353 -13.17 28.20 6.57
N LEU A 354 -12.09 27.79 7.25
CA LEU A 354 -10.76 27.66 6.64
C LEU A 354 -10.68 26.46 5.69
N GLU A 355 -11.26 25.32 6.05
CA GLU A 355 -11.37 24.13 5.19
C GLU A 355 -12.14 24.46 3.90
N LYS A 356 -13.26 25.19 4.02
CA LYS A 356 -14.01 25.66 2.85
C LYS A 356 -13.18 26.59 1.97
N LYS A 357 -12.51 27.60 2.55
CA LYS A 357 -11.66 28.54 1.79
C LYS A 357 -10.48 27.84 1.10
N PHE A 358 -9.94 26.78 1.70
CA PHE A 358 -8.92 25.94 1.09
C PHE A 358 -9.48 25.14 -0.10
N LEU A 359 -10.69 24.58 0.03
CA LEU A 359 -11.38 23.88 -1.05
C LEU A 359 -11.71 24.81 -2.23
N ASP A 360 -12.27 25.99 -1.96
CA ASP A 360 -12.56 27.03 -2.94
C ASP A 360 -11.28 27.52 -3.64
N SER A 361 -10.15 27.57 -2.93
CA SER A 361 -8.83 27.87 -3.50
C SER A 361 -8.33 26.75 -4.42
N GLN A 362 -8.52 25.47 -4.06
CA GLN A 362 -8.19 24.35 -4.95
C GLN A 362 -9.05 24.35 -6.22
N ILE A 363 -10.34 24.65 -6.10
CA ILE A 363 -11.27 24.80 -7.23
C ILE A 363 -10.81 25.94 -8.15
N THR A 364 -10.35 27.05 -7.57
CA THR A 364 -9.78 28.19 -8.32
C THR A 364 -8.48 27.82 -9.05
N ILE A 365 -7.59 27.04 -8.43
CA ILE A 365 -6.38 26.51 -9.08
C ILE A 365 -6.74 25.53 -10.21
N ALA A 366 -7.78 24.71 -10.03
CA ALA A 366 -8.26 23.78 -11.05
C ALA A 366 -8.89 24.48 -12.26
N THR A 367 -9.68 25.54 -12.05
CA THR A 367 -10.24 26.35 -13.15
C THR A 367 -9.16 27.16 -13.87
N LEU A 368 -8.16 27.69 -13.17
CA LEU A 368 -6.99 28.32 -13.79
C LEU A 368 -6.21 27.33 -14.66
N LYS A 369 -5.91 26.12 -14.17
CA LYS A 369 -5.28 25.05 -14.98
C LYS A 369 -6.12 24.62 -16.18
N LYS A 370 -7.45 24.63 -16.07
CA LYS A 370 -8.37 24.36 -17.17
C LYS A 370 -8.37 25.46 -18.24
N ASN A 371 -8.14 26.72 -17.84
CA ASN A 371 -8.04 27.86 -18.75
C ASN A 371 -6.64 27.98 -19.39
N SER A 372 -5.55 27.70 -18.67
CA SER A 372 -4.20 27.66 -19.28
C SER A 372 -4.12 26.59 -20.38
N ASN A 373 -4.74 25.42 -20.18
CA ASN A 373 -4.83 24.38 -21.21
C ASN A 373 -5.74 24.72 -22.40
N LYS A 374 -6.46 25.86 -22.37
CA LYS A 374 -7.19 26.40 -23.54
C LYS A 374 -6.36 27.41 -24.35
N MET A 375 -5.21 27.85 -23.86
CA MET A 375 -4.31 28.78 -24.55
C MET A 375 -3.23 28.05 -25.38
N PHE A 376 -3.29 26.72 -25.45
CA PHE A 376 -2.35 25.84 -26.16
C PHE A 376 -3.07 24.85 -27.09
N LYS A 377 -4.06 25.36 -27.84
CA LYS A 377 -4.72 24.69 -28.97
C LYS A 377 -5.17 25.71 -30.01
#